data_AF-A0AA38LNF8-F1
#
_entry.id   AF-A0AA38LNF8-F1
#
_cell.length_a   1.000
_cell.length_b   1.000
_cell.length_c   1.000
_cell.angle_alpha   90.00
_cell.angle_beta   90.00
_cell.angle_gamma   90.00
#
_symmetry.space_group_name_H-M   'P 1'
#
loop_
_entity.id
_entity.type
_entity.pdbx_description
1 polymer ?
#
loop_
_entity_poly.entity_id
_entity_poly.type
_entity_poly.pdbx_seq_one_letter_code
_entity_poly.pdbx_strand_id
1 'polypeptide(L)'
;MVEDRLLELLGGLGLEARFKEEVEETEELQLENACLEKEKGKLVYVFDGEQEEILDVSHSVGTREVVDNADTHAHTYHEHLKTKKVNIGSGEEPKETIIGDYWSENEVFKIIDLLQEFEDLFSHGYHELKGVHHSLGEMKIKLKDNAHPVRKRPYQINPNLHVKVMEEIDKMIASRIIEAMEESDWINLMVINIKKDGWIRISVDYRELNAVCVINPFPTPFIEEILEGVARHEIYSFTDGFSGYHQVRITKEDQEKTTFTTEWGIFAYTVMPFGLKNVLVFSCIVVQVFQDFIHKFLQVYLDD
;
A
#
# COMPACT_ATOMS: atom_id res chain seq x y z
N MET A 1 21.59 1.84 15.74
CA MET A 1 21.39 0.38 15.59
C MET A 1 20.96 -0.01 14.18
N VAL A 2 19.92 0.57 13.58
CA VAL A 2 19.57 0.33 12.16
C VAL A 2 20.38 1.23 11.23
N GLU A 3 20.60 2.52 11.56
CA GLU A 3 21.51 3.41 10.82
C GLU A 3 22.95 2.86 10.74
N ASP A 4 23.52 2.43 11.87
CA ASP A 4 24.91 1.93 11.92
C ASP A 4 25.09 0.66 11.09
N ARG A 5 24.08 -0.23 11.08
CA ARG A 5 24.10 -1.48 10.31
C ARG A 5 23.88 -1.26 8.82
N LEU A 6 23.03 -0.31 8.43
CA LEU A 6 22.80 0.02 7.02
C LEU A 6 24.02 0.74 6.42
N LEU A 7 24.68 1.61 7.19
CA LEU A 7 25.95 2.25 6.81
C LEU A 7 27.10 1.24 6.71
N GLU A 8 27.21 0.28 7.64
CA GLU A 8 28.13 -0.86 7.51
C GLU A 8 27.85 -1.70 6.24
N LEU A 9 26.57 -1.85 5.88
CA LEU A 9 26.14 -2.61 4.70
C LEU A 9 26.53 -1.90 3.39
N LEU A 10 26.32 -0.58 3.30
CA LEU A 10 26.74 0.24 2.17
C LEU A 10 28.28 0.31 2.05
N GLY A 11 28.98 0.27 3.19
CA GLY A 11 30.44 0.12 3.27
C GLY A 11 30.93 -1.24 2.77
N GLY A 12 30.27 -2.34 3.13
CA GLY A 12 30.59 -3.68 2.66
C GLY A 12 30.39 -3.90 1.14
N LEU A 13 29.54 -3.08 0.51
CA LEU A 13 29.28 -3.10 -0.93
C LEU A 13 30.25 -2.24 -1.75
N GLY A 14 31.13 -1.45 -1.12
CA GLY A 14 32.08 -0.56 -1.81
C GLY A 14 31.44 0.68 -2.44
N LEU A 15 30.21 1.02 -2.03
CA LEU A 15 29.43 2.14 -2.58
C LEU A 15 29.65 3.47 -1.83
N GLU A 16 30.46 3.48 -0.77
CA GLU A 16 30.78 4.66 0.06
C GLU A 16 31.43 5.82 -0.70
N ALA A 17 32.25 5.53 -1.72
CA ALA A 17 33.01 6.55 -2.43
C ALA A 17 32.15 7.40 -3.38
N ARG A 18 31.06 6.85 -3.93
CA ARG A 18 30.10 7.62 -4.74
C ARG A 18 29.21 8.52 -3.89
N PHE A 19 29.01 8.18 -2.62
CA PHE A 19 28.13 8.91 -1.72
C PHE A 19 28.76 10.15 -1.07
N LYS A 20 30.09 10.32 -1.18
CA LYS A 20 30.82 11.44 -0.53
C LYS A 20 31.15 12.61 -1.46
N GLU A 21 31.00 12.48 -2.78
CA GLU A 21 31.37 13.54 -3.72
C GLU A 21 30.22 14.50 -4.10
N GLU A 22 28.95 14.19 -3.83
CA GLU A 22 27.81 15.04 -4.28
C GLU A 22 27.30 16.07 -3.24
N VAL A 23 28.13 16.50 -2.29
CA VAL A 23 27.76 17.60 -1.38
C VAL A 23 28.31 18.97 -1.84
N GLU A 24 29.11 19.04 -2.89
CA GLU A 24 29.63 20.30 -3.42
C GLU A 24 29.50 20.37 -4.94
N GLU A 25 28.32 20.76 -5.43
CA GLU A 25 28.12 21.79 -6.46
C GLU A 25 26.66 21.81 -6.92
N THR A 26 25.96 22.90 -6.57
CA THR A 26 24.69 23.28 -7.18
C THR A 26 24.94 23.77 -8.61
N GLU A 27 24.44 23.04 -9.61
CA GLU A 27 24.11 23.63 -10.91
C GLU A 27 22.66 23.25 -11.27
N GLU A 28 21.87 24.28 -11.59
CA GLU A 28 20.50 24.17 -12.10
C GLU A 28 20.48 23.33 -13.39
N LEU A 29 19.97 22.09 -13.33
CA LEU A 29 19.56 21.35 -14.52
C LEU A 29 18.05 21.50 -14.68
N GLN A 30 17.67 22.46 -15.53
CA GLN A 30 16.32 22.56 -16.08
C GLN A 30 16.05 21.32 -16.95
N LEU A 31 15.28 20.37 -16.41
CA LEU A 31 14.63 19.33 -17.21
C LEU A 31 13.13 19.65 -17.25
N GLU A 32 12.78 20.53 -18.18
CA GLU A 32 11.40 20.74 -18.61
C GLU A 32 10.87 19.45 -19.25
N ASN A 33 9.64 19.06 -18.87
CA ASN A 33 8.74 18.10 -19.53
C ASN A 33 8.61 16.68 -18.93
N ALA A 34 8.36 16.59 -17.62
CA ALA A 34 7.59 15.48 -17.04
C ALA A 34 6.35 16.05 -16.32
N CYS A 35 5.15 15.57 -16.65
CA CYS A 35 3.91 15.95 -15.98
C CYS A 35 3.18 14.70 -15.48
N LEU A 36 2.89 14.67 -14.18
CA LEU A 36 2.09 13.63 -13.54
C LEU A 36 0.63 14.09 -13.49
N GLU A 37 -0.22 13.44 -14.28
CA GLU A 37 -1.66 13.74 -14.27
C GLU A 37 -2.44 12.74 -13.40
N LYS A 38 -3.47 13.25 -12.73
CA LYS A 38 -4.35 12.50 -11.82
C LYS A 38 -5.65 12.15 -12.52
N GLU A 39 -5.74 10.93 -13.06
CA GLU A 39 -7.01 10.38 -13.55
C GLU A 39 -7.53 9.27 -12.63
N LYS A 40 -8.81 9.37 -12.24
CA LYS A 40 -9.56 8.34 -11.48
C LYS A 40 -8.84 7.79 -10.23
N GLY A 41 -7.98 8.59 -9.61
CA GLY A 41 -7.29 8.23 -8.37
C GLY A 41 -6.00 7.43 -8.53
N LYS A 42 -5.40 7.40 -9.72
CA LYS A 42 -4.05 6.85 -9.95
C LYS A 42 -3.10 7.92 -10.49
N LEU A 43 -1.81 7.72 -10.25
CA LEU A 43 -0.72 8.51 -10.83
C LEU A 43 -0.36 7.93 -12.18
N VAL A 44 -0.38 8.77 -13.21
CA VAL A 44 -0.04 8.37 -14.58
C VAL A 44 1.17 9.19 -15.03
N TYR A 45 2.21 8.49 -15.47
CA TYR A 45 3.40 9.10 -16.06
C TYR A 45 3.10 9.39 -17.53
N VAL A 46 3.08 10.68 -17.90
CA VAL A 46 2.85 11.10 -19.28
C VAL A 46 4.14 11.69 -19.83
N PHE A 47 4.68 11.05 -20.85
CA PHE A 47 5.81 11.58 -21.62
C PHE A 47 5.32 11.78 -23.06
N ASP A 48 5.19 13.05 -23.44
CA ASP A 48 5.02 13.49 -24.82
C ASP A 48 3.75 12.99 -25.55
N GLY A 49 2.61 13.07 -24.85
CA GLY A 49 1.27 13.03 -25.48
C GLY A 49 0.67 11.65 -25.76
N GLU A 50 1.40 10.56 -25.55
CA GLU A 50 0.86 9.20 -25.62
C GLU A 50 0.66 8.60 -24.21
N GLN A 51 -0.52 8.01 -23.99
CA GLN A 51 -0.88 7.31 -22.75
C GLN A 51 -0.26 5.92 -22.75
N GLU A 52 0.76 5.67 -21.94
CA GLU A 52 1.10 4.30 -21.54
C GLU A 52 0.49 4.01 -20.16
N GLU A 53 -0.36 2.99 -20.10
CA GLU A 53 -0.76 2.34 -18.85
C GLU A 53 0.52 1.93 -18.09
N ILE A 54 0.73 2.47 -16.90
CA ILE A 54 1.73 1.88 -15.99
C ILE A 54 1.24 0.48 -15.64
N LEU A 55 2.02 -0.48 -16.14
CA LEU A 55 1.96 -1.91 -15.88
C LEU A 55 1.50 -2.21 -14.46
N ASP A 56 0.37 -2.90 -14.38
CA ASP A 56 0.02 -3.75 -13.26
C ASP A 56 1.08 -4.86 -13.17
N VAL A 57 2.08 -4.71 -12.29
CA VAL A 57 3.14 -5.72 -12.12
C VAL A 57 2.59 -7.00 -11.45
N SER A 58 1.27 -7.11 -11.25
CA SER A 58 0.63 -8.34 -10.74
C SER A 58 0.06 -9.27 -11.82
N HIS A 59 -0.03 -8.87 -13.09
CA HIS A 59 -0.61 -9.77 -14.12
C HIS A 59 0.11 -9.73 -15.48
N SER A 60 0.73 -10.85 -15.83
CA SER A 60 1.06 -11.19 -17.22
C SER A 60 -0.19 -11.56 -18.01
N VAL A 61 -0.12 -11.28 -19.32
CA VAL A 61 -0.96 -11.74 -20.45
C VAL A 61 -2.17 -10.86 -20.82
N GLY A 62 -2.11 -10.26 -22.03
CA GLY A 62 -3.30 -9.89 -22.80
C GLY A 62 -3.08 -8.87 -23.91
N THR A 63 -2.96 -9.34 -25.16
CA THR A 63 -2.96 -8.54 -26.40
C THR A 63 -4.27 -7.81 -26.67
N ARG A 64 -4.24 -6.56 -27.17
CA ARG A 64 -5.20 -6.08 -28.17
C ARG A 64 -4.74 -4.83 -28.94
N GLU A 65 -4.89 -4.90 -30.26
CA GLU A 65 -4.66 -3.86 -31.28
C GLU A 65 -5.49 -2.60 -31.04
N VAL A 66 -4.92 -1.42 -31.35
CA VAL A 66 -5.67 -0.19 -31.63
C VAL A 66 -5.18 0.40 -32.96
N VAL A 67 -6.18 0.79 -33.75
CA VAL A 67 -6.13 1.37 -35.10
C VAL A 67 -5.66 2.83 -35.06
N ASP A 68 -4.87 3.21 -36.07
CA ASP A 68 -4.31 4.53 -36.40
C ASP A 68 -5.19 5.75 -36.08
N ASN A 69 -4.56 6.84 -35.61
CA ASN A 69 -4.30 8.02 -36.46
C ASN A 69 -3.50 9.15 -35.77
N ALA A 70 -2.45 9.58 -36.49
CA ALA A 70 -1.96 10.95 -36.72
C ALA A 70 -1.13 11.69 -35.64
N ASP A 71 0.18 11.71 -35.91
CA ASP A 71 1.12 12.83 -35.89
C ASP A 71 1.09 13.84 -34.73
N THR A 72 2.09 13.76 -33.84
CA THR A 72 3.04 14.87 -33.64
C THR A 72 4.33 14.39 -32.96
N HIS A 73 5.44 14.99 -33.37
CA HIS A 73 6.80 14.58 -33.04
C HIS A 73 7.11 14.66 -31.55
N ALA A 74 7.34 13.48 -30.99
CA ALA A 74 7.70 13.26 -29.62
C ALA A 74 8.83 12.24 -29.56
N HIS A 75 10.04 12.65 -29.16
CA HIS A 75 11.18 11.74 -29.11
C HIS A 75 11.10 10.86 -27.86
N THR A 76 10.43 9.72 -28.01
CA THR A 76 10.13 8.72 -27.00
C THR A 76 11.39 8.08 -26.41
N TYR A 77 11.67 8.31 -25.12
CA TYR A 77 12.57 7.47 -24.33
C TYR A 77 11.73 6.52 -23.46
N HIS A 78 11.18 5.48 -24.07
CA HIS A 78 10.60 4.32 -23.37
C HIS A 78 11.61 3.15 -23.43
N GLU A 79 12.64 3.17 -22.58
CA GLU A 79 13.20 1.90 -22.12
C GLU A 79 12.40 1.48 -20.90
N HIS A 80 11.44 0.58 -21.11
CA HIS A 80 10.82 -0.14 -20.00
C HIS A 80 11.95 -0.71 -19.12
N LEU A 81 12.01 -0.30 -17.85
CA LEU A 81 12.91 -0.90 -16.87
C LEU A 81 12.68 -2.41 -16.90
N LYS A 82 13.61 -3.15 -17.48
CA LYS A 82 13.49 -4.59 -17.58
C LYS A 82 13.72 -5.17 -16.19
N THR A 83 12.83 -6.05 -15.79
CA THR A 83 12.85 -6.69 -14.48
C THR A 83 12.91 -8.21 -14.63
N LYS A 84 13.53 -8.88 -13.65
CA LYS A 84 13.54 -10.34 -13.53
C LYS A 84 13.02 -10.76 -12.16
N LYS A 85 12.35 -11.91 -12.13
CA LYS A 85 11.92 -12.55 -10.89
C LYS A 85 13.08 -13.30 -10.26
N VAL A 86 13.21 -13.18 -8.95
CA VAL A 86 14.18 -13.94 -8.15
C VAL A 86 13.47 -14.60 -6.97
N ASN A 87 13.91 -15.80 -6.60
CA ASN A 87 13.37 -16.52 -5.46
C ASN A 87 14.24 -16.21 -4.23
N ILE A 88 13.59 -15.72 -3.17
CA ILE A 88 14.19 -15.42 -1.87
C ILE A 88 13.77 -16.43 -0.78
N GLY A 89 12.99 -17.45 -1.13
CA GLY A 89 12.57 -18.49 -0.18
C GLY A 89 13.64 -19.55 0.04
N SER A 90 13.60 -20.18 1.22
CA SER A 90 14.42 -21.35 1.55
C SER A 90 13.61 -22.65 1.37
N GLY A 91 14.05 -23.56 0.47
CA GLY A 91 13.45 -24.89 0.31
C GLY A 91 12.33 -25.02 -0.73
N GLU A 92 11.26 -25.76 -0.39
CA GLU A 92 10.20 -26.26 -1.30
C GLU A 92 9.10 -25.23 -1.64
N GLU A 93 9.02 -24.09 -0.93
CA GLU A 93 8.07 -23.01 -1.23
C GLU A 93 8.79 -21.78 -1.81
N PRO A 94 8.58 -21.45 -3.10
CA PRO A 94 9.21 -20.29 -3.72
C PRO A 94 8.57 -18.98 -3.21
N LYS A 95 9.39 -18.04 -2.79
CA LYS A 95 9.02 -16.66 -2.44
C LYS A 95 9.61 -15.74 -3.50
N GLU A 96 8.80 -15.33 -4.46
CA GLU A 96 9.27 -14.54 -5.59
C GLU A 96 9.24 -13.03 -5.26
N THR A 97 10.31 -12.34 -5.65
CA THR A 97 10.35 -10.88 -5.72
C THR A 97 10.92 -10.42 -7.05
N ILE A 98 10.86 -9.13 -7.33
CA ILE A 98 11.23 -8.53 -8.61
C ILE A 98 12.44 -7.62 -8.39
N ILE A 99 13.47 -7.83 -9.21
CA ILE A 99 14.65 -6.96 -9.25
C ILE A 99 14.89 -6.49 -10.68
N GLY A 100 15.63 -5.40 -10.84
CA GLY A 100 16.13 -4.97 -12.15
C GLY A 100 16.91 -6.08 -12.85
N ASP A 101 16.83 -6.18 -14.17
CA ASP A 101 17.59 -7.19 -14.93
C ASP A 101 19.05 -6.78 -15.18
N TYR A 102 19.37 -5.51 -14.95
CA TYR A 102 20.67 -4.85 -15.18
C TYR A 102 21.78 -5.18 -14.17
N TRP A 103 21.46 -5.91 -13.10
CA TRP A 103 22.45 -6.34 -12.10
C TRP A 103 23.36 -7.46 -12.63
N SER A 104 24.66 -7.37 -12.33
CA SER A 104 25.61 -8.47 -12.54
C SER A 104 25.26 -9.68 -11.68
N GLU A 105 25.74 -10.87 -12.05
CA GLU A 105 25.47 -12.12 -11.30
C GLU A 105 25.90 -12.02 -9.82
N ASN A 106 27.02 -11.35 -9.55
CA ASN A 106 27.52 -11.15 -8.20
C ASN A 106 26.64 -10.18 -7.39
N GLU A 107 26.12 -9.12 -8.00
CA GLU A 107 25.18 -8.20 -7.34
C GLU A 107 23.84 -8.88 -7.06
N VAL A 108 23.32 -9.65 -8.02
CA VAL A 108 22.11 -10.46 -7.82
C VAL A 108 22.28 -11.39 -6.63
N PHE A 109 23.43 -12.08 -6.53
CA PHE A 109 23.72 -12.96 -5.39
C PHE A 109 23.67 -12.20 -4.06
N LYS A 110 24.32 -11.04 -3.97
CA LYS A 110 24.32 -10.21 -2.77
C LYS A 110 22.92 -9.70 -2.41
N ILE A 111 22.12 -9.31 -3.40
CA ILE A 111 20.73 -8.87 -3.19
C ILE A 111 19.89 -10.02 -2.63
N ILE A 112 20.01 -11.22 -3.21
CA ILE A 112 19.28 -12.40 -2.74
C ILE A 112 19.70 -12.76 -1.31
N ASP A 113 21.00 -12.78 -1.02
CA ASP A 113 21.53 -13.08 0.32
C ASP A 113 21.00 -12.10 1.38
N LEU A 114 20.95 -10.81 1.04
CA LEU A 114 20.36 -9.78 1.90
C LEU A 114 18.85 -10.00 2.13
N LEU A 115 18.08 -10.28 1.07
CA LEU A 115 16.64 -10.50 1.18
C LEU A 115 16.32 -11.78 1.96
N GLN A 116 17.19 -12.79 1.87
CA GLN A 116 17.12 -14.01 2.67
C GLN A 116 17.49 -13.77 4.14
N GLU A 117 18.46 -12.90 4.43
CA GLU A 117 18.80 -12.51 5.81
C GLU A 117 17.59 -11.91 6.53
N PHE A 118 16.78 -11.12 5.82
CA PHE A 118 15.59 -10.43 6.34
C PHE A 118 14.27 -11.07 5.90
N GLU A 119 14.27 -12.39 5.63
CA GLU A 119 13.08 -13.13 5.18
C GLU A 119 11.88 -12.95 6.14
N ASP A 120 12.14 -12.76 7.44
CA ASP A 120 11.13 -12.61 8.49
C ASP A 120 10.38 -11.26 8.47
N LEU A 121 10.86 -10.29 7.68
CA LEU A 121 10.19 -9.00 7.45
C LEU A 121 9.12 -9.08 6.36
N PHE A 122 9.16 -10.08 5.49
CA PHE A 122 8.23 -10.22 4.36
C PHE A 122 7.07 -11.14 4.73
N SER A 123 5.84 -10.64 4.60
CA SER A 123 4.63 -11.42 4.82
C SER A 123 4.07 -12.00 3.52
N HIS A 124 3.70 -13.27 3.55
CA HIS A 124 3.12 -14.01 2.41
C HIS A 124 1.63 -14.30 2.60
N GLY A 125 1.07 -13.94 3.76
CA GLY A 125 -0.35 -14.04 4.02
C GLY A 125 -0.76 -13.38 5.34
N TYR A 126 -2.08 -13.26 5.54
CA TYR A 126 -2.68 -12.59 6.70
C TYR A 126 -2.28 -13.20 8.06
N HIS A 127 -1.95 -14.49 8.10
CA HIS A 127 -1.58 -15.18 9.34
C HIS A 127 -0.19 -14.78 9.87
N GLU A 128 0.67 -14.20 9.02
CA GLU A 128 2.01 -13.72 9.39
C GLU A 128 1.99 -12.26 9.88
N LEU A 129 0.85 -11.56 9.73
CA LEU A 129 0.70 -10.18 10.16
C LEU A 129 0.69 -10.08 11.69
N LYS A 130 1.77 -9.50 12.24
CA LYS A 130 1.90 -9.21 13.68
C LYS A 130 1.09 -7.98 14.10
N GLY A 131 0.84 -7.08 13.15
CA GLY A 131 0.21 -5.79 13.36
C GLY A 131 1.14 -4.76 14.03
N VAL A 132 0.71 -3.51 14.05
CA VAL A 132 1.41 -2.43 14.74
C VAL A 132 1.24 -2.58 16.25
N HIS A 133 2.32 -2.38 17.00
CA HIS A 133 2.27 -2.40 18.47
C HIS A 133 1.44 -1.23 19.01
N HIS A 134 0.58 -1.49 20.00
CA HIS A 134 -0.37 -0.50 20.58
C HIS A 134 0.29 0.81 21.04
N SER A 135 1.56 0.77 21.45
CA SER A 135 2.29 1.97 21.89
C SER A 135 2.65 2.93 20.75
N LEU A 136 2.67 2.45 19.51
CA LEU A 136 2.97 3.27 18.33
C LEU A 136 1.73 4.00 17.83
N GLY A 137 0.54 3.42 18.02
CA GLY A 137 -0.71 4.09 17.71
C GLY A 137 -1.88 3.13 17.49
N GLU A 138 -3.07 3.68 17.66
CA GLU A 138 -4.35 3.04 17.33
C GLU A 138 -5.24 4.05 16.60
N MET A 139 -6.08 3.54 15.71
CA MET A 139 -7.09 4.35 15.05
C MET A 139 -8.19 4.73 16.03
N LYS A 140 -8.38 6.04 16.19
CA LYS A 140 -9.54 6.64 16.86
C LYS A 140 -10.50 7.24 15.86
N ILE A 141 -11.78 6.90 15.97
CA ILE A 141 -12.86 7.40 15.10
C ILE A 141 -13.58 8.54 15.82
N LYS A 142 -12.92 9.71 15.85
CA LYS A 142 -13.49 10.91 16.45
C LYS A 142 -14.66 11.42 15.61
N LEU A 143 -15.80 11.63 16.25
CA LEU A 143 -17.02 12.13 15.63
C LEU A 143 -17.24 13.62 15.99
N LYS A 144 -18.01 14.33 15.16
CA LYS A 144 -18.50 15.69 15.48
C LYS A 144 -19.51 15.63 16.65
N ASP A 145 -19.65 16.72 17.40
CA ASP A 145 -20.43 16.78 18.66
C ASP A 145 -21.90 16.33 18.55
N ASN A 146 -22.52 16.46 17.36
CA ASN A 146 -23.91 16.06 17.10
C ASN A 146 -24.03 14.82 16.21
N ALA A 147 -22.98 13.99 16.15
CA ALA A 147 -23.03 12.75 15.39
C ALA A 147 -23.97 11.75 16.08
N HIS A 148 -24.83 11.14 15.29
CA HIS A 148 -25.73 10.08 15.74
C HIS A 148 -25.42 8.78 14.99
N PRO A 149 -25.65 7.62 15.63
CA PRO A 149 -25.48 6.34 14.97
C PRO A 149 -26.35 6.19 13.73
N VAL A 150 -25.79 5.55 12.70
CA VAL A 150 -26.46 5.23 11.44
C VAL A 150 -26.85 3.76 11.48
N ARG A 151 -28.11 3.43 11.17
CA ARG A 151 -28.54 2.04 10.98
C ARG A 151 -29.02 1.79 9.55
N LYS A 152 -28.20 1.11 8.75
CA LYS A 152 -28.57 0.66 7.40
C LYS A 152 -29.16 -0.75 7.41
N ARG A 153 -30.16 -0.96 6.56
CA ARG A 153 -30.68 -2.30 6.29
C ARG A 153 -29.71 -3.03 5.36
N PRO A 154 -29.29 -4.28 5.68
CA PRO A 154 -28.42 -5.04 4.79
C PRO A 154 -29.11 -5.34 3.46
N TYR A 155 -28.32 -5.43 2.39
CA TYR A 155 -28.81 -5.93 1.11
C TYR A 155 -29.01 -7.44 1.19
N GLN A 156 -30.03 -7.92 0.48
CA GLN A 156 -30.20 -9.35 0.27
C GLN A 156 -29.04 -9.88 -0.58
N ILE A 157 -28.36 -10.90 -0.07
CA ILE A 157 -27.22 -11.49 -0.76
C ILE A 157 -27.75 -12.46 -1.81
N ASN A 158 -27.12 -12.47 -3.00
CA ASN A 158 -27.43 -13.48 -4.01
C ASN A 158 -27.12 -14.87 -3.42
N PRO A 159 -28.07 -15.84 -3.40
CA PRO A 159 -27.84 -17.16 -2.83
C PRO A 159 -26.61 -17.89 -3.39
N ASN A 160 -26.24 -17.63 -4.65
CA ASN A 160 -25.05 -18.21 -5.27
C ASN A 160 -23.73 -17.73 -4.65
N LEU A 161 -23.75 -16.61 -3.92
CA LEU A 161 -22.59 -16.04 -3.23
C LEU A 161 -22.57 -16.39 -1.74
N HIS A 162 -23.62 -16.99 -1.18
CA HIS A 162 -23.72 -17.25 0.27
C HIS A 162 -22.52 -18.01 0.82
N VAL A 163 -22.15 -19.12 0.17
CA VAL A 163 -21.00 -19.93 0.60
C VAL A 163 -19.71 -19.10 0.55
N LYS A 164 -19.45 -18.38 -0.54
CA LYS A 164 -18.25 -17.56 -0.69
C LYS A 164 -18.18 -16.43 0.35
N VAL A 165 -19.31 -15.77 0.64
CA VAL A 165 -19.37 -14.69 1.63
C VAL A 165 -19.12 -15.24 3.03
N MET A 166 -19.71 -16.38 3.37
CA MET A 166 -19.49 -17.03 4.65
C MET A 166 -18.02 -17.44 4.83
N GLU A 167 -17.41 -18.06 3.82
CA GLU A 167 -15.98 -18.41 3.82
C GLU A 167 -15.08 -17.18 4.02
N GLU A 168 -15.42 -16.06 3.39
CA GLU A 168 -14.65 -14.82 3.54
C GLU A 168 -14.82 -14.20 4.93
N ILE A 169 -16.03 -14.20 5.49
CA ILE A 169 -16.29 -13.78 6.87
C ILE A 169 -15.50 -14.65 7.85
N ASP A 170 -15.52 -15.97 7.68
CA ASP A 170 -14.80 -16.91 8.55
C ASP A 170 -13.29 -16.67 8.51
N LYS A 171 -12.73 -16.40 7.32
CA LYS A 171 -11.32 -16.00 7.18
C LYS A 171 -11.02 -14.70 7.91
N MET A 172 -11.86 -13.68 7.75
CA MET A 172 -11.68 -12.40 8.42
C MET A 172 -11.76 -12.54 9.95
N ILE A 173 -12.63 -13.41 10.48
CA ILE A 173 -12.71 -13.73 11.92
C ILE A 173 -11.45 -14.48 12.36
N ALA A 174 -11.02 -15.50 11.63
CA ALA A 174 -9.83 -16.29 11.95
C ALA A 174 -8.56 -15.43 11.99
N SER A 175 -8.46 -14.45 11.08
CA SER A 175 -7.39 -13.45 11.05
C SER A 175 -7.60 -12.28 12.01
N ARG A 176 -8.65 -12.30 12.83
CA ARG A 176 -9.03 -11.24 13.79
C ARG A 176 -9.26 -9.87 13.14
N ILE A 177 -9.47 -9.80 11.83
CA ILE A 177 -9.78 -8.54 11.14
C ILE A 177 -11.15 -8.02 11.61
N ILE A 178 -12.09 -8.93 11.81
CA ILE A 178 -13.42 -8.63 12.36
C ILE A 178 -13.72 -9.49 13.59
N GLU A 179 -14.63 -9.01 14.43
CA GLU A 179 -15.19 -9.75 15.56
C GLU A 179 -16.72 -9.68 15.54
N ALA A 180 -17.38 -10.75 16.01
CA ALA A 180 -18.83 -10.78 16.15
C ALA A 180 -19.27 -9.87 17.31
N MET A 181 -20.38 -9.17 17.13
CA MET A 181 -21.01 -8.33 18.15
C MET A 181 -22.44 -8.79 18.41
N GLU A 182 -22.87 -8.71 19.66
CA GLU A 182 -24.26 -9.03 20.04
C GLU A 182 -25.23 -7.94 19.61
N GLU A 183 -24.83 -6.67 19.79
CA GLU A 183 -25.62 -5.50 19.46
C GLU A 183 -24.74 -4.33 19.03
N SER A 184 -25.32 -3.40 18.29
CA SER A 184 -24.66 -2.16 17.90
C SER A 184 -25.69 -1.10 17.49
N ASP A 185 -25.43 0.14 17.89
CA ASP A 185 -26.21 1.29 17.44
C ASP A 185 -25.79 1.79 16.05
N TRP A 186 -24.56 1.48 15.66
CA TRP A 186 -24.08 1.68 14.30
C TRP A 186 -24.36 0.43 13.48
N ILE A 187 -24.78 0.56 12.23
CA ILE A 187 -24.84 -0.52 11.25
C ILE A 187 -24.56 0.10 9.90
N ASN A 188 -23.34 -0.10 9.42
CA ASN A 188 -22.91 0.28 8.07
C ASN A 188 -23.30 -0.82 7.07
N LEU A 189 -23.33 -0.45 5.80
CA LEU A 189 -23.81 -1.33 4.75
C LEU A 189 -22.67 -2.19 4.19
N MET A 190 -22.80 -3.51 4.29
CA MET A 190 -21.91 -4.44 3.62
C MET A 190 -22.12 -4.39 2.10
N VAL A 191 -21.02 -4.36 1.36
CA VAL A 191 -20.97 -4.37 -0.10
C VAL A 191 -20.05 -5.52 -0.55
N ILE A 192 -20.51 -6.29 -1.53
CA ILE A 192 -19.75 -7.39 -2.10
C ILE A 192 -19.23 -6.94 -3.46
N ASN A 193 -17.90 -6.90 -3.61
CA ASN A 193 -17.24 -6.61 -4.87
C ASN A 193 -16.78 -7.93 -5.51
N ILE A 194 -17.25 -8.22 -6.73
CA ILE A 194 -16.84 -9.41 -7.49
C ILE A 194 -15.70 -9.00 -8.43
N LYS A 195 -14.56 -9.66 -8.32
CA LYS A 195 -13.39 -9.48 -9.18
C LYS A 195 -13.54 -10.29 -10.47
N LYS A 196 -12.71 -9.98 -11.49
CA LYS A 196 -12.78 -10.62 -12.82
C LYS A 196 -12.54 -12.14 -12.77
N ASP A 197 -11.73 -12.59 -11.83
CA ASP A 197 -11.42 -13.98 -11.53
C ASP A 197 -12.52 -14.72 -10.73
N GLY A 198 -13.60 -14.02 -10.36
CA GLY A 198 -14.69 -14.58 -9.56
C GLY A 198 -14.40 -14.62 -8.05
N TRP A 199 -13.27 -14.07 -7.60
CA TRP A 199 -13.00 -13.80 -6.19
C TRP A 199 -13.94 -12.69 -5.69
N ILE A 200 -14.32 -12.75 -4.42
CA ILE A 200 -15.16 -11.71 -3.81
C ILE A 200 -14.36 -10.94 -2.77
N ARG A 201 -14.62 -9.64 -2.66
CA ARG A 201 -14.11 -8.80 -1.57
C ARG A 201 -15.28 -8.22 -0.81
N ILE A 202 -15.33 -8.51 0.49
CA ILE A 202 -16.26 -7.86 1.40
C ILE A 202 -15.72 -6.46 1.68
N SER A 203 -16.58 -5.45 1.55
CA SER A 203 -16.29 -4.06 1.85
C SER A 203 -17.45 -3.47 2.61
N VAL A 204 -17.23 -2.36 3.30
CA VAL A 204 -18.28 -1.69 4.08
C VAL A 204 -18.37 -0.25 3.61
N ASP A 205 -19.58 0.20 3.34
CA ASP A 205 -19.86 1.56 2.93
C ASP A 205 -19.93 2.48 4.16
N TYR A 206 -18.82 3.18 4.41
CA TYR A 206 -18.68 4.13 5.51
C TYR A 206 -19.06 5.57 5.13
N ARG A 207 -19.74 5.84 4.00
CA ARG A 207 -20.00 7.23 3.56
C ARG A 207 -20.68 8.09 4.64
N GLU A 208 -21.67 7.55 5.34
CA GLU A 208 -22.38 8.30 6.38
C GLU A 208 -21.55 8.47 7.65
N LEU A 209 -20.83 7.43 8.08
CA LEU A 209 -19.86 7.53 9.17
C LEU A 209 -18.78 8.59 8.85
N ASN A 210 -18.19 8.53 7.67
CA ASN A 210 -17.16 9.45 7.19
C ASN A 210 -17.64 10.91 7.11
N ALA A 211 -18.93 11.15 6.86
CA ALA A 211 -19.51 12.50 6.83
C ALA A 211 -19.50 13.17 8.22
N VAL A 212 -19.63 12.36 9.28
CA VAL A 212 -19.64 12.82 10.68
C VAL A 212 -18.29 12.63 11.40
N CYS A 213 -17.33 11.94 10.80
CA CYS A 213 -15.96 11.84 11.30
C CYS A 213 -15.20 13.17 11.19
N VAL A 214 -14.48 13.50 12.27
CA VAL A 214 -13.44 14.54 12.29
C VAL A 214 -12.21 13.99 11.57
N ILE A 215 -11.71 14.73 10.59
CA ILE A 215 -10.55 14.32 9.79
C ILE A 215 -9.27 14.41 10.63
N ASN A 216 -8.38 13.44 10.49
CA ASN A 216 -7.01 13.56 11.01
C ASN A 216 -6.30 14.68 10.21
N PRO A 217 -5.78 15.74 10.86
CA PRO A 217 -5.12 16.85 10.18
C PRO A 217 -3.68 16.53 9.73
N PHE A 218 -3.20 15.30 9.93
CA PHE A 218 -1.88 14.89 9.47
C PHE A 218 -1.73 15.16 7.96
N PRO A 219 -0.62 15.77 7.51
CA PRO A 219 -0.47 16.11 6.10
C PRO A 219 -0.28 14.84 5.27
N THR A 220 -0.93 14.80 4.11
CA THR A 220 -0.51 13.89 3.05
C THR A 220 0.78 14.47 2.45
N PRO A 221 1.84 13.65 2.30
CA PRO A 221 3.06 14.09 1.64
C PRO A 221 2.77 14.65 0.23
N PHE A 222 3.49 15.70 -0.16
CA PHE A 222 3.45 16.17 -1.53
C PHE A 222 4.25 15.20 -2.39
N ILE A 223 3.63 14.74 -3.48
CA ILE A 223 4.29 13.77 -4.35
C ILE A 223 5.50 14.38 -5.03
N GLU A 224 5.45 15.67 -5.36
CA GLU A 224 6.55 16.40 -5.97
C GLU A 224 7.78 16.39 -5.05
N GLU A 225 7.61 16.60 -3.75
CA GLU A 225 8.71 16.54 -2.77
C GLU A 225 9.30 15.14 -2.65
N ILE A 226 8.45 14.11 -2.69
CA ILE A 226 8.91 12.71 -2.69
C ILE A 226 9.74 12.45 -3.95
N LEU A 227 9.25 12.85 -5.12
CA LEU A 227 9.93 12.62 -6.40
C LEU A 227 11.26 13.35 -6.47
N GLU A 228 11.32 14.62 -6.04
CA GLU A 228 12.58 15.37 -5.96
C GLU A 228 13.58 14.73 -5.00
N GLY A 229 13.09 14.16 -3.90
CA GLY A 229 13.93 13.42 -2.94
C GLY A 229 14.45 12.10 -3.51
N VAL A 230 13.63 11.39 -4.28
CA VAL A 230 13.97 10.12 -4.91
C VAL A 230 14.93 10.33 -6.07
N ALA A 231 14.65 11.27 -6.98
CA ALA A 231 15.37 11.49 -8.25
C ALA A 231 16.90 11.63 -8.16
N ARG A 232 17.42 11.96 -6.97
CA ARG A 232 18.85 12.12 -6.69
C ARG A 232 19.60 10.81 -6.44
N HIS A 233 18.94 9.66 -6.54
CA HIS A 233 19.53 8.35 -6.21
C HIS A 233 19.70 7.47 -7.46
N GLU A 234 20.79 6.70 -7.52
CA GLU A 234 21.04 5.77 -8.64
C GLU A 234 20.24 4.47 -8.51
N ILE A 235 19.85 4.08 -7.29
CA ILE A 235 19.24 2.79 -6.97
C ILE A 235 17.96 3.03 -6.18
N TYR A 236 16.89 2.36 -6.60
CA TYR A 236 15.56 2.45 -6.00
C TYR A 236 15.10 1.09 -5.48
N SER A 237 14.46 1.10 -4.32
CA SER A 237 13.69 -0.02 -3.79
C SER A 237 12.27 0.45 -3.51
N PHE A 238 11.29 -0.29 -4.01
CA PHE A 238 9.87 -0.05 -3.72
C PHE A 238 9.38 -1.15 -2.79
N THR A 239 8.73 -0.74 -1.69
CA THR A 239 8.20 -1.66 -0.67
C THR A 239 6.77 -1.27 -0.37
N ASP A 240 5.84 -2.21 -0.49
CA ASP A 240 4.45 -2.02 -0.10
C ASP A 240 4.18 -2.74 1.23
N GLY A 241 3.55 -2.03 2.16
CA GLY A 241 3.07 -2.62 3.41
C GLY A 241 1.93 -3.59 3.16
N PHE A 242 2.20 -4.90 3.17
CA PHE A 242 1.16 -5.92 2.96
C PHE A 242 -0.03 -5.70 3.90
N SER A 243 -1.18 -5.38 3.31
CA SER A 243 -2.40 -5.02 4.03
C SER A 243 -2.16 -3.98 5.14
N GLY A 244 -1.35 -2.95 4.86
CA GLY A 244 -0.82 -2.00 5.84
C GLY A 244 -1.90 -1.41 6.76
N TYR A 245 -3.07 -1.09 6.21
CA TYR A 245 -4.18 -0.58 7.02
C TYR A 245 -4.72 -1.60 8.03
N HIS A 246 -4.85 -2.88 7.67
CA HIS A 246 -5.27 -3.93 8.60
C HIS A 246 -4.23 -4.22 9.69
N GLN A 247 -3.04 -3.60 9.65
CA GLN A 247 -2.07 -3.69 10.75
C GLN A 247 -2.35 -2.68 11.87
N VAL A 248 -3.15 -1.63 11.61
CA VAL A 248 -3.50 -0.60 12.60
C VAL A 248 -4.77 -0.99 13.33
N ARG A 249 -4.68 -1.20 14.65
CA ARG A 249 -5.84 -1.54 15.48
C ARG A 249 -6.78 -0.36 15.65
N ILE A 250 -8.07 -0.61 15.68
CA ILE A 250 -9.09 0.36 16.10
C ILE A 250 -9.26 0.23 17.62
N THR A 251 -9.35 1.36 18.32
CA THR A 251 -9.60 1.34 19.77
C THR A 251 -10.90 0.61 20.08
N LYS A 252 -10.96 -0.11 21.20
CA LYS A 252 -12.15 -0.91 21.57
C LYS A 252 -13.45 -0.09 21.62
N GLU A 253 -13.37 1.19 21.99
CA GLU A 253 -14.51 2.13 22.04
C GLU A 253 -15.01 2.56 20.65
N ASP A 254 -14.16 2.44 19.62
CA ASP A 254 -14.47 2.85 18.25
C ASP A 254 -14.84 1.69 17.32
N GLN A 255 -14.56 0.44 17.71
CA GLN A 255 -14.88 -0.74 16.90
C GLN A 255 -16.38 -0.82 16.56
N GLU A 256 -17.25 -0.51 17.52
CA GLU A 256 -18.70 -0.46 17.33
C GLU A 256 -19.08 0.45 16.14
N LYS A 257 -18.37 1.55 15.88
CA LYS A 257 -18.71 2.48 14.80
C LYS A 257 -18.50 1.86 13.41
N THR A 258 -17.69 0.81 13.33
CA THR A 258 -17.34 0.11 12.08
C THR A 258 -18.23 -1.09 11.79
N THR A 259 -19.25 -1.32 12.61
CA THR A 259 -20.12 -2.49 12.49
C THR A 259 -20.86 -2.54 11.15
N PHE A 260 -21.12 -3.76 10.71
CA PHE A 260 -21.99 -4.06 9.59
C PHE A 260 -22.79 -5.33 9.88
N THR A 261 -23.95 -5.47 9.24
CA THR A 261 -24.82 -6.64 9.41
C THR A 261 -24.78 -7.52 8.17
N THR A 262 -24.83 -8.83 8.39
CA THR A 262 -25.03 -9.86 7.38
C THR A 262 -26.24 -10.73 7.75
N GLU A 263 -26.58 -11.69 6.91
CA GLU A 263 -27.64 -12.68 7.22
C GLU A 263 -27.27 -13.60 8.39
N TRP A 264 -25.99 -13.60 8.82
CA TRP A 264 -25.45 -14.47 9.86
C TRP A 264 -25.06 -13.77 11.16
N GLY A 265 -25.11 -12.43 11.21
CA GLY A 265 -24.78 -11.70 12.44
C GLY A 265 -24.36 -10.25 12.22
N ILE A 266 -23.97 -9.61 13.31
CA ILE A 266 -23.36 -8.28 13.33
C ILE A 266 -21.87 -8.46 13.57
N PHE A 267 -21.04 -7.77 12.80
CA PHE A 267 -19.59 -7.85 12.89
C PHE A 267 -19.00 -6.45 12.93
N ALA A 268 -17.96 -6.24 13.74
CA ALA A 268 -17.15 -5.02 13.77
C ALA A 268 -15.73 -5.31 13.31
N TYR A 269 -15.08 -4.31 12.72
CA TYR A 269 -13.65 -4.38 12.46
C TYR A 269 -12.85 -4.11 13.73
N THR A 270 -11.83 -4.93 13.97
CA THR A 270 -10.88 -4.71 15.08
C THR A 270 -9.64 -3.93 14.63
N VAL A 271 -9.37 -3.94 13.32
CA VAL A 271 -8.28 -3.24 12.63
C VAL A 271 -8.84 -2.35 11.54
N MET A 272 -8.10 -1.32 11.13
CA MET A 272 -8.59 -0.29 10.24
C MET A 272 -9.04 -0.85 8.88
N PRO A 273 -10.35 -0.84 8.56
CA PRO A 273 -10.85 -1.28 7.27
C PRO A 273 -10.59 -0.25 6.18
N PHE A 274 -10.57 -0.73 4.94
CA PHE A 274 -10.68 0.13 3.77
C PHE A 274 -11.98 0.95 3.78
N GLY A 275 -11.91 2.16 3.23
CA GLY A 275 -13.06 3.04 3.05
C GLY A 275 -13.35 3.99 4.20
N LEU A 276 -12.65 3.89 5.34
CA LEU A 276 -12.71 4.92 6.37
C LEU A 276 -11.94 6.18 5.98
N LYS A 277 -12.38 7.34 6.47
CA LYS A 277 -11.79 8.65 6.14
C LYS A 277 -10.41 8.90 6.75
N ASN A 278 -10.12 8.30 7.90
CA ASN A 278 -8.92 8.60 8.70
C ASN A 278 -7.79 7.59 8.48
N VAL A 279 -7.51 7.22 7.21
CA VAL A 279 -6.42 6.32 6.85
C VAL A 279 -5.02 6.88 7.17
N LEU A 280 -4.89 8.21 7.27
CA LEU A 280 -3.64 8.91 7.58
C LEU A 280 -3.06 8.59 8.97
N VAL A 281 -3.81 7.88 9.82
CA VAL A 281 -3.26 7.31 11.06
C VAL A 281 -2.11 6.34 10.76
N PHE A 282 -2.18 5.57 9.67
CA PHE A 282 -1.08 4.72 9.24
C PHE A 282 0.17 5.57 8.94
N SER A 283 0.03 6.62 8.12
CA SER A 283 1.13 7.53 7.82
C SER A 283 1.71 8.21 9.07
N CYS A 284 0.88 8.57 10.05
CA CYS A 284 1.37 9.08 11.34
C CYS A 284 2.31 8.09 12.02
N ILE A 285 1.94 6.81 12.05
CA ILE A 285 2.71 5.73 12.66
C ILE A 285 4.02 5.52 11.89
N VAL A 286 3.96 5.43 10.56
CA VAL A 286 5.15 5.24 9.72
C VAL A 286 6.14 6.40 9.92
N VAL A 287 5.66 7.64 9.90
CA VAL A 287 6.50 8.81 10.15
C VAL A 287 7.09 8.79 11.55
N GLN A 288 6.32 8.40 12.58
CA GLN A 288 6.84 8.28 13.94
C GLN A 288 7.93 7.21 14.06
N VAL A 289 7.80 6.08 13.38
CA VAL A 289 8.77 4.98 13.42
C VAL A 289 10.03 5.30 12.63
N PHE A 290 9.88 5.94 11.46
CA PHE A 290 10.98 6.15 10.51
C PHE A 290 11.44 7.61 10.39
N GLN A 291 11.03 8.50 11.31
CA GLN A 291 11.37 9.94 11.27
C GLN A 291 12.85 10.22 11.04
N ASP A 292 13.73 9.37 11.57
CA ASP A 292 15.19 9.56 11.47
C ASP A 292 15.73 9.21 10.08
N PHE A 293 14.97 8.48 9.25
CA PHE A 293 15.36 8.00 7.92
C PHE A 293 14.64 8.72 6.79
N ILE A 294 13.47 9.28 7.07
CA ILE A 294 12.66 10.00 6.10
C ILE A 294 13.44 11.19 5.55
N HIS A 295 13.37 11.38 4.23
CA HIS A 295 14.14 12.37 3.46
C HIS A 295 15.66 12.15 3.40
N LYS A 296 16.21 11.11 4.03
CA LYS A 296 17.62 10.71 3.85
C LYS A 296 17.75 9.64 2.76
N PHE A 297 17.10 8.50 2.98
CA PHE A 297 17.08 7.37 2.04
C PHE A 297 15.73 6.68 1.97
N LEU A 298 14.77 7.09 2.81
CA LEU A 298 13.40 6.61 2.82
C LEU A 298 12.47 7.77 2.47
N GLN A 299 11.54 7.51 1.57
CA GLN A 299 10.36 8.36 1.37
C GLN A 299 9.14 7.50 1.65
N VAL A 300 8.08 8.13 2.16
CA VAL A 300 6.84 7.45 2.55
C VAL A 300 5.68 8.16 1.91
N TYR A 301 4.83 7.42 1.20
CA TYR A 301 3.59 7.87 0.63
C TYR A 301 2.44 6.92 1.02
N LEU A 302 1.70 7.28 2.07
CA LEU A 302 0.63 6.43 2.62
C LEU A 302 1.17 5.06 3.05
N ASP A 303 0.88 4.02 2.29
CA ASP A 303 1.29 2.63 2.44
C ASP A 303 2.56 2.23 1.67
N ASP A 304 3.07 3.13 0.83
CA ASP A 304 4.32 3.02 0.05
C ASP A 304 5.51 3.74 0.73
#